data_AF-A0A1Q9K506-F1
#
_entry.id   AF-A0A1Q9K506-F1
#
_cell.length_a   1.000
_cell.length_b   1.000
_cell.length_c   1.000
_cell.angle_alpha   90.00
_cell.angle_beta   90.00
_cell.angle_gamma   90.00
#
_symmetry.space_group_name_H-M   'P 1'
#
loop_
_entity.id
_entity.type
_entity.pdbx_description
1 polymer ?
#
loop_
_entity_poly.entity_id
_entity_poly.type
_entity_poly.pdbx_seq_one_letter_code
_entity_poly.pdbx_strand_id
1 'polypeptide(L)'
;MPDIKSMTLTELEEYVESIGEKKFRAKQLYEWMHKKLVRSLDDMTNIPKALKQKIKEGVGMLSVTEVERLTSNIDGTAKFLFELHDGSIIESVLMRYKHGNSVCISSQVGCRMGCRFCASTIGGLTRCLEPSEMLDQIYHIQHAIGERVSNVVVMGTGEPFDNFDHLLRFLELLTDEKGLHISQRNITVSTCGIVPKIYELADKQLQITLAISLHSPNDEMRRALMPIANRYSIQEIMDACDAYIKATNRRITFEYSLVKGVNDKPEHAKMLIDLLKGKLCHVNLIPVNPIDERDYEQSTKDSIYEFQHLLEKHHIRATVRREMGRDINAACGQLRKRYAEKKGL
;
A
#
# COMPACT_ATOMS: atom_id res chain seq x y z
N MET A 1 21.44 -8.66 -1.53
CA MET A 1 20.44 -7.74 -0.97
C MET A 1 20.74 -6.34 -1.47
N PRO A 2 19.71 -5.55 -1.79
CA PRO A 2 19.85 -4.28 -2.52
C PRO A 2 20.57 -3.21 -1.71
N ASP A 3 20.33 -3.14 -0.40
CA ASP A 3 20.91 -2.15 0.51
C ASP A 3 20.79 -2.58 1.98
N ILE A 4 21.54 -1.94 2.89
CA ILE A 4 21.54 -2.34 4.31
C ILE A 4 20.21 -2.10 5.04
N LYS A 5 19.35 -1.17 4.59
CA LYS A 5 18.06 -0.86 5.23
C LYS A 5 16.99 -1.90 4.87
N SER A 6 17.26 -2.75 3.88
CA SER A 6 16.41 -3.89 3.51
C SER A 6 16.78 -5.19 4.24
N MET A 7 17.83 -5.18 5.07
CA MET A 7 18.31 -6.35 5.82
C MET A 7 17.60 -6.49 7.16
N THR A 8 17.25 -7.72 7.54
CA THR A 8 16.95 -8.04 8.95
C THR A 8 18.19 -7.80 9.80
N LEU A 9 18.02 -7.73 11.11
CA LEU A 9 19.17 -7.61 12.01
C LEU A 9 20.16 -8.76 11.81
N THR A 10 19.70 -10.00 11.59
CA THR A 10 20.57 -11.16 11.38
C THR A 10 21.39 -11.03 10.10
N GLU A 11 20.79 -10.67 8.98
CA GLU A 11 21.56 -10.48 7.73
C GLU A 11 22.47 -9.26 7.81
N LEU A 12 22.08 -8.23 8.56
CA LEU A 12 22.94 -7.06 8.79
C LEU A 12 24.16 -7.44 9.65
N GLU A 13 23.98 -8.35 10.62
CA GLU A 13 25.07 -8.95 11.39
C GLU A 13 26.04 -9.72 10.49
N GLU A 14 25.53 -10.59 9.63
CA GLU A 14 26.32 -11.34 8.64
C GLU A 14 27.05 -10.40 7.67
N TYR A 15 26.38 -9.35 7.21
CA TYR A 15 26.95 -8.38 6.29
C TYR A 15 28.12 -7.61 6.94
N VAL A 16 27.95 -7.08 8.16
CA VAL A 16 29.04 -6.33 8.82
C VAL A 16 30.24 -7.22 9.12
N GLU A 17 30.03 -8.49 9.47
CA GLU A 17 31.11 -9.46 9.66
C GLU A 17 31.85 -9.73 8.33
N SER A 18 31.12 -9.86 7.21
CA SER A 18 31.71 -10.09 5.89
C SER A 18 32.65 -8.97 5.42
N ILE A 19 32.43 -7.73 5.90
CA ILE A 19 33.29 -6.56 5.59
C ILE A 19 34.33 -6.26 6.70
N GLY A 20 34.56 -7.24 7.59
CA GLY A 20 35.59 -7.19 8.62
C GLY A 20 35.25 -6.30 9.83
N GLU A 21 33.98 -6.03 10.08
CA GLU A 21 33.53 -5.29 11.25
C GLU A 21 32.98 -6.21 12.34
N LYS A 22 32.91 -5.69 13.57
CA LYS A 22 32.38 -6.44 14.71
C LYS A 22 30.85 -6.48 14.65
N LYS A 23 30.26 -7.65 14.93
CA LYS A 23 28.82 -7.93 14.97
C LYS A 23 27.95 -6.87 15.67
N PHE A 24 28.43 -6.29 16.79
CA PHE A 24 27.67 -5.25 17.51
C PHE A 24 27.37 -3.99 16.67
N ARG A 25 28.13 -3.74 15.60
CA ARG A 25 27.90 -2.62 14.67
C ARG A 25 26.56 -2.76 13.95
N ALA A 26 26.11 -3.98 13.65
CA ALA A 26 24.81 -4.21 13.04
C ALA A 26 23.68 -3.67 13.92
N LYS A 27 23.69 -3.95 15.23
CA LYS A 27 22.70 -3.41 16.16
C LYS A 27 22.67 -1.87 16.15
N GLN A 28 23.84 -1.23 16.10
CA GLN A 28 23.90 0.24 16.03
C GLN A 28 23.30 0.77 14.73
N LEU A 29 23.68 0.20 13.59
CA LEU A 29 23.13 0.55 12.28
C LEU A 29 21.61 0.35 12.23
N TYR A 30 21.13 -0.80 12.70
CA TYR A 30 19.71 -1.15 12.74
C TYR A 30 18.90 -0.15 13.57
N GLU A 31 19.38 0.21 14.77
CA GLU A 31 18.72 1.21 15.61
C GLU A 31 18.70 2.60 14.94
N TRP A 32 19.76 3.01 14.25
CA TRP A 32 19.76 4.27 13.52
C TRP A 32 18.73 4.29 12.38
N MET A 33 18.66 3.21 11.61
CA MET A 33 17.76 3.13 10.45
C MET A 33 16.29 2.97 10.87
N HIS A 34 16.00 2.02 11.76
CA HIS A 34 14.62 1.58 12.03
C HIS A 34 14.00 2.17 13.29
N LYS A 35 14.79 2.72 14.22
CA LYS A 35 14.25 3.45 15.40
C LYS A 35 14.41 4.95 15.29
N LYS A 36 15.62 5.41 14.94
CA LYS A 36 15.95 6.85 14.85
C LYS A 36 15.62 7.44 13.49
N LEU A 37 15.33 6.60 12.49
CA LEU A 37 14.83 6.99 11.18
C LEU A 37 15.74 7.96 10.44
N VAL A 38 17.05 7.71 10.47
CA VAL A 38 18.02 8.57 9.77
C VAL A 38 17.86 8.50 8.26
N ARG A 39 18.18 9.61 7.60
CA ARG A 39 18.08 9.75 6.15
C ARG A 39 19.41 9.52 5.45
N SER A 40 20.53 9.65 6.16
CA SER A 40 21.86 9.39 5.62
C SER A 40 22.72 8.58 6.59
N LEU A 41 23.72 7.87 6.05
CA LEU A 41 24.77 7.25 6.87
C LEU A 41 25.55 8.28 7.65
N ASP A 42 25.66 9.50 7.12
CA ASP A 42 26.43 10.57 7.73
C ASP A 42 25.81 11.07 9.04
N ASP A 43 24.49 10.96 9.20
CA ASP A 43 23.74 11.26 10.43
C ASP A 43 24.08 10.31 11.60
N MET A 44 24.66 9.13 11.33
CA MET A 44 24.97 8.13 12.35
C MET A 44 26.26 8.49 13.11
N THR A 45 26.17 9.31 14.15
CA THR A 45 27.33 9.94 14.81
C THR A 45 28.28 8.97 15.53
N ASN A 46 27.81 7.79 15.94
CA ASN A 46 28.62 6.78 16.64
C ASN A 46 29.16 5.66 15.73
N ILE A 47 28.93 5.77 14.42
CA ILE A 47 29.45 4.84 13.41
C ILE A 47 30.75 5.41 12.82
N PRO A 48 31.87 4.66 12.84
CA PRO A 48 33.14 5.14 12.30
C PRO A 48 33.05 5.52 10.82
N LYS A 49 33.76 6.57 10.41
CA LYS A 49 33.84 7.00 9.01
C LYS A 49 34.27 5.86 8.06
N ALA A 50 35.24 5.04 8.50
CA ALA A 50 35.72 3.89 7.72
C ALA A 50 34.59 2.87 7.45
N LEU A 51 33.74 2.57 8.43
CA LEU A 51 32.60 1.68 8.25
C LEU A 51 31.56 2.29 7.30
N LYS A 52 31.23 3.58 7.46
CA LYS A 52 30.33 4.27 6.52
C LYS A 52 30.84 4.19 5.08
N GLN A 53 32.15 4.35 4.88
CA GLN A 53 32.77 4.26 3.57
C GLN A 53 32.65 2.86 2.97
N LYS A 54 32.97 1.80 3.74
CA LYS A 54 32.78 0.41 3.31
C LYS A 54 31.34 0.12 2.89
N ILE A 55 30.36 0.64 3.64
CA ILE A 55 28.94 0.50 3.29
C ILE A 55 28.64 1.22 1.98
N LYS A 56 29.08 2.48 1.83
CA LYS A 56 28.87 3.29 0.61
C LYS A 56 29.48 2.65 -0.64
N GLU A 57 30.66 2.04 -0.52
CA GLU A 57 31.34 1.32 -1.61
C GLU A 57 30.75 -0.07 -1.89
N GLY A 58 30.08 -0.66 -0.90
CA GLY A 58 29.41 -1.95 -1.00
C GLY A 58 27.95 -1.82 -1.42
N VAL A 59 27.04 -2.24 -0.54
CA VAL A 59 25.60 -2.32 -0.84
C VAL A 59 24.86 -0.99 -0.62
N GLY A 60 25.49 -0.01 0.01
CA GLY A 60 24.89 1.30 0.26
C GLY A 60 23.70 1.28 1.22
N MET A 61 23.04 2.44 1.33
CA MET A 61 21.79 2.65 2.06
C MET A 61 20.89 3.50 1.18
N LEU A 62 19.75 2.95 0.76
CA LEU A 62 18.80 3.70 -0.07
C LEU A 62 18.01 4.69 0.79
N SER A 63 17.65 5.81 0.17
CA SER A 63 16.73 6.79 0.76
C SER A 63 15.84 7.38 -0.31
N VAL A 64 14.61 7.73 0.09
CA VAL A 64 13.73 8.55 -0.74
C VAL A 64 14.01 10.04 -0.50
N THR A 65 13.81 10.87 -1.51
CA THR A 65 13.94 12.33 -1.42
C THR A 65 12.60 13.00 -1.65
N GLU A 66 12.10 13.79 -0.70
CA GLU A 66 10.88 14.57 -0.91
C GLU A 66 11.13 15.69 -1.92
N VAL A 67 10.38 15.68 -3.03
CA VAL A 67 10.48 16.71 -4.09
C VAL A 67 9.30 17.66 -4.10
N GLU A 68 8.15 17.23 -3.58
CA GLU A 68 6.96 18.07 -3.47
C GLU A 68 6.03 17.54 -2.37
N ARG A 69 5.31 18.46 -1.71
CA ARG A 69 4.30 18.15 -0.71
C ARG A 69 3.10 19.06 -0.85
N LEU A 70 1.91 18.48 -0.88
CA LEU A 70 0.64 19.20 -0.81
C LEU A 70 -0.07 18.83 0.48
N THR A 71 -0.61 19.82 1.21
CA THR A 71 -1.34 19.60 2.46
C THR A 71 -2.73 20.21 2.36
N SER A 72 -3.74 19.42 2.71
CA SER A 72 -5.14 19.84 2.75
C SER A 72 -5.35 20.82 3.89
N ASN A 73 -6.00 21.95 3.58
CA ASN A 73 -6.42 22.92 4.58
C ASN A 73 -7.71 22.48 5.31
N ILE A 74 -8.38 21.45 4.81
CA ILE A 74 -9.68 20.98 5.31
C ILE A 74 -9.50 19.93 6.41
N ASP A 75 -8.65 18.94 6.16
CA ASP A 75 -8.52 17.76 7.04
C ASP A 75 -7.08 17.40 7.42
N GLY A 76 -6.10 18.18 6.95
CA GLY A 76 -4.68 17.95 7.24
C GLY A 76 -4.09 16.73 6.54
N THR A 77 -4.79 16.11 5.60
CA THR A 77 -4.25 15.10 4.69
C THR A 77 -3.09 15.70 3.92
N ALA A 78 -1.96 15.00 3.86
CA ALA A 78 -0.79 15.47 3.11
C ALA A 78 -0.37 14.43 2.08
N LYS A 79 -0.15 14.87 0.84
CA LYS A 79 0.36 14.05 -0.26
C LYS A 79 1.82 14.42 -0.50
N PHE A 80 2.67 13.40 -0.57
CA PHE A 80 4.10 13.51 -0.74
C PHE A 80 4.50 12.93 -2.09
N LEU A 81 5.34 13.65 -2.84
CA LEU A 81 6.09 13.11 -3.96
C LEU A 81 7.52 12.82 -3.51
N PHE A 82 7.94 11.60 -3.80
CA PHE A 82 9.27 11.12 -3.49
C PHE A 82 10.01 10.75 -4.78
N GLU A 83 11.22 11.27 -4.92
CA GLU A 83 12.20 10.83 -5.91
C GLU A 83 13.03 9.70 -5.32
N LEU A 84 13.15 8.62 -6.10
CA LEU A 84 13.94 7.44 -5.79
C LEU A 84 15.36 7.58 -6.36
N HIS A 85 16.26 6.68 -5.96
CA HIS A 85 17.67 6.72 -6.35
C HIS A 85 17.92 6.65 -7.88
N ASP A 86 16.97 6.09 -8.63
CA ASP A 86 16.99 5.96 -10.09
C ASP A 86 16.25 7.10 -10.81
N GLY A 87 15.85 8.16 -10.09
CA GLY A 87 15.09 9.29 -10.62
C GLY A 87 13.59 9.03 -10.81
N SER A 88 13.13 7.81 -10.51
CA SER A 88 11.70 7.49 -10.53
C SER A 88 10.94 8.26 -9.46
N ILE A 89 9.71 8.69 -9.75
CA ILE A 89 8.85 9.40 -8.81
C ILE A 89 7.72 8.49 -8.31
N ILE A 90 7.51 8.44 -7.00
CA ILE A 90 6.39 7.77 -6.34
C ILE A 90 5.61 8.73 -5.44
N GLU A 91 4.42 8.28 -5.02
CA GLU A 91 3.51 9.03 -4.17
C GLU A 91 3.26 8.28 -2.86
N SER A 92 3.07 9.06 -1.79
CA SER A 92 2.52 8.58 -0.52
C SER A 92 1.52 9.58 0.04
N VAL A 93 0.56 9.11 0.83
CA VAL A 93 -0.48 9.96 1.42
C VAL A 93 -0.55 9.75 2.92
N LEU A 94 -0.38 10.81 3.69
CA LEU A 94 -0.71 10.89 5.10
C LEU A 94 -2.18 11.23 5.26
N MET A 95 -2.91 10.41 6.01
CA MET A 95 -4.28 10.66 6.43
C MET A 95 -4.32 10.82 7.96
N ARG A 96 -4.87 11.93 8.43
CA ARG A 96 -5.02 12.23 9.85
C ARG A 96 -6.39 11.79 10.35
N TYR A 97 -6.42 10.77 11.21
CA TYR A 97 -7.64 10.33 11.89
C TYR A 97 -7.58 10.63 13.38
N LYS A 98 -8.74 10.75 14.04
CA LYS A 98 -8.85 10.95 15.49
C LYS A 98 -8.16 9.85 16.31
N HIS A 99 -8.02 8.65 15.75
CA HIS A 99 -7.44 7.47 16.41
C HIS A 99 -5.99 7.20 16.01
N GLY A 100 -5.36 8.07 15.21
CA GLY A 100 -3.95 7.97 14.83
C GLY A 100 -3.71 8.24 13.35
N ASN A 101 -2.45 8.60 13.04
CA ASN A 101 -2.01 8.87 11.68
C ASN A 101 -1.92 7.57 10.88
N SER A 102 -2.47 7.60 9.65
CA SER A 102 -2.39 6.48 8.71
C SER A 102 -1.63 6.90 7.47
N VAL A 103 -0.71 6.07 7.00
CA VAL A 103 0.07 6.35 5.78
C VAL A 103 -0.28 5.34 4.69
N CYS A 104 -0.65 5.86 3.53
CA CYS A 104 -0.79 5.10 2.29
C CYS A 104 0.55 5.13 1.54
N ILE A 105 1.12 3.96 1.28
CA ILE A 105 2.40 3.82 0.58
C ILE A 105 2.24 3.15 -0.78
N SER A 106 3.16 3.47 -1.69
CA SER A 106 3.36 2.76 -2.95
C SER A 106 4.22 1.51 -2.72
N SER A 107 4.02 0.49 -3.56
CA SER A 107 4.78 -0.78 -3.57
C SER A 107 5.58 -0.98 -4.88
N GLN A 108 5.27 -0.20 -5.92
CA GLN A 108 5.93 -0.25 -7.22
C GLN A 108 6.03 1.15 -7.84
N VAL A 109 6.90 1.31 -8.83
CA VAL A 109 6.92 2.48 -9.73
C VAL A 109 6.02 2.17 -10.93
N GLY A 110 4.79 2.68 -10.89
CA GLY A 110 3.75 2.29 -11.86
C GLY A 110 3.08 0.96 -11.49
N CYS A 111 2.22 0.44 -12.36
CA CYS A 111 1.49 -0.81 -12.13
C CYS A 111 1.07 -1.45 -13.46
N ARG A 112 1.35 -2.74 -13.64
CA ARG A 112 1.04 -3.48 -14.88
C ARG A 112 -0.37 -4.06 -14.94
N MET A 113 -1.18 -3.91 -13.88
CA MET A 113 -2.49 -4.57 -13.79
C MET A 113 -3.56 -4.01 -14.74
N GLY A 114 -3.36 -2.78 -15.25
CA GLY A 114 -4.23 -2.19 -16.28
C GLY A 114 -5.65 -1.85 -15.82
N CYS A 115 -5.91 -1.79 -14.51
CA CYS A 115 -7.20 -1.39 -13.95
C CYS A 115 -7.67 -0.06 -14.54
N ARG A 116 -8.86 -0.06 -15.13
CA ARG A 116 -9.36 1.05 -15.93
C ARG A 116 -9.58 2.32 -15.09
N PHE A 117 -10.06 2.19 -13.86
CA PHE A 117 -10.30 3.34 -12.99
C PHE A 117 -9.02 3.87 -12.29
N CYS A 118 -7.83 3.35 -12.59
CA CYS A 118 -6.60 3.64 -11.86
C CYS A 118 -5.58 4.41 -12.71
N ALA A 119 -5.24 5.63 -12.29
CA ALA A 119 -4.21 6.43 -12.97
C ALA A 119 -2.80 5.80 -12.86
N SER A 120 -2.52 5.04 -11.80
CA SER A 120 -1.22 4.39 -11.58
C SER A 120 -0.86 3.34 -12.64
N THR A 121 -1.81 2.86 -13.43
CA THR A 121 -1.53 1.90 -14.52
C THR A 121 -1.17 2.58 -15.84
N ILE A 122 -1.33 3.90 -15.94
CA ILE A 122 -0.90 4.66 -17.10
C ILE A 122 0.63 4.63 -17.15
N GLY A 123 1.18 4.20 -18.29
CA GLY A 123 2.63 3.98 -18.46
C GLY A 123 3.13 2.59 -18.03
N GLY A 124 2.26 1.73 -17.49
CA GLY A 124 2.63 0.36 -17.10
C GLY A 124 3.48 0.29 -15.81
N LEU A 125 4.25 -0.80 -15.67
CA LEU A 125 5.18 -1.00 -14.56
C LEU A 125 6.61 -0.72 -15.02
N THR A 126 7.31 0.17 -14.31
CA THR A 126 8.76 0.36 -14.47
C THR A 126 9.52 -0.69 -13.67
N ARG A 127 9.33 -0.71 -12.34
CA ARG A 127 9.96 -1.69 -11.43
C ARG A 127 9.23 -1.81 -10.11
N CYS A 128 9.56 -2.88 -9.38
CA CYS A 128 9.18 -3.05 -7.99
C CYS A 128 10.01 -2.13 -7.07
N LEU A 129 9.41 -1.73 -5.94
CA LEU A 129 10.16 -1.03 -4.89
C LEU A 129 10.92 -2.03 -4.03
N GLU A 130 12.07 -1.59 -3.54
CA GLU A 130 12.81 -2.31 -2.51
C GLU A 130 12.11 -2.18 -1.14
N PRO A 131 12.34 -3.13 -0.21
CA PRO A 131 11.78 -3.04 1.14
C PRO A 131 12.11 -1.71 1.82
N SER A 132 13.36 -1.24 1.69
CA SER A 132 13.80 0.05 2.21
C SER A 132 13.06 1.25 1.61
N GLU A 133 12.74 1.23 0.32
CA GLU A 133 11.95 2.29 -0.34
C GLU A 133 10.49 2.32 0.15
N MET A 134 9.92 1.16 0.50
CA MET A 134 8.60 1.09 1.14
C MET A 134 8.63 1.60 2.59
N LEU A 135 9.66 1.24 3.35
CA LEU A 135 9.87 1.72 4.73
C LEU A 135 10.07 3.24 4.76
N ASP A 136 10.89 3.77 3.87
CA ASP A 136 11.30 5.17 3.90
C ASP A 136 10.17 6.15 3.62
N GLN A 137 9.14 5.74 2.86
CA GLN A 137 7.91 6.53 2.73
C GLN A 137 7.29 6.81 4.11
N ILE A 138 7.26 5.81 4.99
CA ILE A 138 6.70 5.91 6.35
C ILE A 138 7.66 6.71 7.24
N TYR A 139 8.95 6.38 7.19
CA TYR A 139 9.95 6.98 8.05
C TYR A 139 10.09 8.48 7.77
N HIS A 140 10.12 8.85 6.48
CA HIS A 140 10.15 10.25 6.05
C HIS A 140 8.90 11.00 6.51
N ILE A 141 7.70 10.45 6.29
CA ILE A 141 6.46 11.10 6.70
C ILE A 141 6.41 11.27 8.21
N GLN A 142 6.75 10.24 8.99
CA GLN A 142 6.78 10.30 10.45
C GLN A 142 7.73 11.41 10.94
N HIS A 143 8.94 11.47 10.39
CA HIS A 143 9.89 12.53 10.73
C HIS A 143 9.37 13.91 10.33
N ALA A 144 8.78 14.04 9.13
CA ALA A 144 8.27 15.29 8.60
C ALA A 144 7.12 15.89 9.41
N ILE A 145 6.30 15.04 10.06
CA ILE A 145 5.18 15.51 10.89
C ILE A 145 5.51 15.55 12.39
N GLY A 146 6.63 14.95 12.82
CA GLY A 146 7.01 14.87 14.24
C GLY A 146 6.06 14.02 15.10
N GLU A 147 5.20 13.20 14.49
CA GLU A 147 4.17 12.40 15.14
C GLU A 147 4.24 10.95 14.65
N ARG A 148 3.97 10.00 15.56
CA ARG A 148 4.04 8.57 15.24
C ARG A 148 2.99 8.16 14.20
N VAL A 149 3.43 7.42 13.18
CA VAL A 149 2.53 6.71 12.26
C VAL A 149 1.98 5.48 12.96
N SER A 150 0.65 5.39 13.01
CA SER A 150 -0.05 4.33 13.75
C SER A 150 -0.54 3.20 12.86
N ASN A 151 -0.92 3.53 11.62
CA ASN A 151 -1.45 2.57 10.65
C ASN A 151 -0.78 2.75 9.28
N VAL A 152 -0.68 1.66 8.54
CA VAL A 152 -0.11 1.65 7.18
C VAL A 152 -1.05 0.92 6.25
N VAL A 153 -1.31 1.50 5.08
CA VAL A 153 -2.08 0.84 4.02
C VAL A 153 -1.22 0.77 2.75
N VAL A 154 -1.07 -0.42 2.21
CA VAL A 154 -0.36 -0.65 0.94
C VAL A 154 -1.39 -0.60 -0.18
N MET A 155 -1.83 0.62 -0.49
CA MET A 155 -2.90 0.96 -1.44
C MET A 155 -2.51 2.13 -2.36
N GLY A 156 -1.23 2.53 -2.37
CA GLY A 156 -0.69 3.54 -3.26
C GLY A 156 -0.47 3.00 -4.67
N THR A 157 0.61 3.44 -5.32
CA THR A 157 0.96 2.93 -6.65
C THR A 157 1.54 1.52 -6.57
N GLY A 158 1.04 0.62 -7.43
CA GLY A 158 1.52 -0.76 -7.56
C GLY A 158 0.53 -1.83 -7.13
N GLU A 159 0.79 -3.08 -7.53
CA GLU A 159 0.13 -4.29 -7.02
C GLU A 159 1.07 -4.99 -6.03
N PRO A 160 0.78 -4.96 -4.72
CA PRO A 160 1.67 -5.51 -3.71
C PRO A 160 1.98 -7.01 -3.90
N PHE A 161 1.05 -7.80 -4.43
CA PHE A 161 1.29 -9.23 -4.66
C PHE A 161 2.11 -9.51 -5.92
N ASP A 162 2.28 -8.53 -6.81
CA ASP A 162 3.25 -8.57 -7.92
C ASP A 162 4.67 -8.22 -7.42
N ASN A 163 4.79 -7.68 -6.20
CA ASN A 163 6.05 -7.42 -5.48
C ASN A 163 6.14 -8.21 -4.16
N PHE A 164 5.71 -9.48 -4.18
CA PHE A 164 5.39 -10.23 -2.97
C PHE A 164 6.56 -10.42 -2.00
N ASP A 165 7.74 -10.79 -2.50
CA ASP A 165 8.87 -11.11 -1.62
C ASP A 165 9.40 -9.84 -0.92
N HIS A 166 9.46 -8.71 -1.64
CA HIS A 166 9.84 -7.43 -1.04
C HIS A 166 8.75 -6.92 -0.08
N LEU A 167 7.48 -7.16 -0.38
CA LEU A 167 6.37 -6.85 0.53
C LEU A 167 6.52 -7.62 1.85
N LEU A 168 6.75 -8.94 1.80
CA LEU A 168 6.93 -9.74 3.01
C LEU A 168 8.11 -9.23 3.84
N ARG A 169 9.23 -8.93 3.17
CA ARG A 169 10.41 -8.34 3.82
C ARG A 169 10.10 -7.00 4.48
N PHE A 170 9.37 -6.13 3.78
CA PHE A 170 8.92 -4.85 4.32
C PHE A 170 8.04 -5.03 5.57
N LEU A 171 7.10 -5.98 5.55
CA LEU A 171 6.22 -6.26 6.69
C LEU A 171 7.02 -6.74 7.90
N GLU A 172 8.00 -7.63 7.68
CA GLU A 172 8.90 -8.11 8.73
C GLU A 172 9.65 -6.94 9.39
N LEU A 173 10.34 -6.11 8.60
CA LEU A 173 11.13 -4.99 9.10
C LEU A 173 10.28 -3.90 9.78
N LEU A 174 9.11 -3.60 9.24
CA LEU A 174 8.22 -2.58 9.79
C LEU A 174 7.63 -3.00 11.16
N THR A 175 7.44 -4.30 11.34
CA THR A 175 6.79 -4.87 12.53
C THR A 175 7.77 -5.40 13.56
N ASP A 176 9.07 -5.44 13.25
CA ASP A 176 10.14 -5.83 14.17
C ASP A 176 10.13 -4.98 15.45
N GLU A 177 10.17 -5.65 16.60
CA GLU A 177 10.24 -5.05 17.94
C GLU A 177 11.50 -4.19 18.16
N LYS A 178 12.56 -4.47 17.41
CA LYS A 178 13.83 -3.74 17.40
C LYS A 178 13.81 -2.58 16.42
N GLY A 179 12.72 -2.38 15.67
CA GLY A 179 12.54 -1.28 14.73
C GLY A 179 11.44 -0.32 15.16
N LEU A 180 10.65 0.14 14.19
CA LEU A 180 9.52 1.04 14.42
C LEU A 180 8.38 0.33 15.17
N HIS A 181 8.30 -1.00 15.05
CA HIS A 181 7.38 -1.87 15.78
C HIS A 181 5.92 -1.45 15.60
N ILE A 182 5.47 -1.32 14.35
CA ILE A 182 4.05 -1.15 14.05
C ILE A 182 3.37 -2.52 14.21
N SER A 183 2.25 -2.57 14.93
CA SER A 183 1.46 -3.80 15.03
C SER A 183 0.99 -4.25 13.64
N GLN A 184 1.18 -5.53 13.32
CA GLN A 184 0.68 -6.10 12.06
C GLN A 184 -0.82 -5.85 11.86
N ARG A 185 -1.61 -5.78 12.95
CA ARG A 185 -3.05 -5.50 12.88
C ARG A 185 -3.39 -4.11 12.37
N ASN A 186 -2.43 -3.18 12.42
CA ASN A 186 -2.55 -1.83 11.91
C ASN A 186 -2.05 -1.70 10.47
N ILE A 187 -1.71 -2.82 9.83
CA ILE A 187 -1.26 -2.87 8.44
C ILE A 187 -2.37 -3.50 7.58
N THR A 188 -2.74 -2.81 6.52
CA THR A 188 -3.65 -3.34 5.49
C THR A 188 -2.91 -3.47 4.18
N VAL A 189 -2.92 -4.66 3.58
CA VAL A 189 -2.38 -4.90 2.24
C VAL A 189 -3.54 -5.16 1.30
N SER A 190 -3.60 -4.40 0.20
CA SER A 190 -4.60 -4.60 -0.84
C SER A 190 -4.03 -5.37 -2.02
N THR A 191 -4.84 -6.20 -2.67
CA THR A 191 -4.49 -6.84 -3.94
C THR A 191 -5.65 -6.82 -4.92
N CYS A 192 -5.34 -6.74 -6.22
CA CYS A 192 -6.27 -6.96 -7.31
C CYS A 192 -6.63 -8.44 -7.53
N GLY A 193 -6.17 -9.35 -6.67
CA GLY A 193 -6.57 -10.75 -6.66
C GLY A 193 -5.61 -11.68 -7.40
N ILE A 194 -4.31 -11.58 -7.13
CA ILE A 194 -3.33 -12.57 -7.60
C ILE A 194 -3.53 -13.85 -6.76
N VAL A 195 -4.38 -14.75 -7.26
CA VAL A 195 -4.88 -15.93 -6.52
C VAL A 195 -3.77 -16.78 -5.88
N PRO A 196 -2.69 -17.18 -6.59
CA PRO A 196 -1.61 -17.96 -5.98
C PRO A 196 -0.97 -17.28 -4.76
N LYS A 197 -0.87 -15.95 -4.78
CA LYS A 197 -0.26 -15.17 -3.69
C LYS A 197 -1.19 -14.97 -2.50
N ILE A 198 -2.52 -15.09 -2.67
CA ILE A 198 -3.47 -15.15 -1.55
C ILE A 198 -3.23 -16.43 -0.74
N TYR A 199 -3.08 -17.57 -1.43
CA TYR A 199 -2.75 -18.85 -0.77
C TYR A 199 -1.39 -18.78 -0.07
N GLU A 200 -0.36 -18.28 -0.76
CA GLU A 200 0.97 -18.14 -0.16
C GLU A 200 0.97 -17.21 1.06
N LEU A 201 0.18 -16.13 1.04
CA LEU A 201 0.01 -15.24 2.20
C LEU A 201 -0.69 -15.95 3.37
N ALA A 202 -1.67 -16.81 3.08
CA ALA A 202 -2.37 -17.60 4.11
C ALA A 202 -1.38 -18.49 4.89
N ASP A 203 -0.42 -19.10 4.19
CA ASP A 203 0.61 -19.95 4.78
C ASP A 203 1.56 -19.18 5.72
N LYS A 204 1.75 -17.87 5.49
CA LYS A 204 2.56 -17.02 6.38
C LYS A 204 1.88 -16.70 7.71
N GLN A 205 0.56 -16.92 7.83
CA GLN A 205 -0.23 -16.67 9.04
C GLN A 205 -0.01 -15.28 9.68
N LEU A 206 0.20 -14.26 8.84
CA LEU A 206 0.41 -12.89 9.31
C LEU A 206 -0.86 -12.31 9.93
N GLN A 207 -0.68 -11.40 10.90
CA GLN A 207 -1.78 -10.71 11.56
C GLN A 207 -2.19 -9.41 10.86
N ILE A 208 -1.91 -9.27 9.56
CA ILE A 208 -2.31 -8.12 8.76
C ILE A 208 -3.80 -8.17 8.38
N THR A 209 -4.34 -7.05 7.90
CA THR A 209 -5.64 -7.02 7.24
C THR A 209 -5.43 -7.21 5.74
N LEU A 210 -6.05 -8.24 5.16
CA LEU A 210 -6.07 -8.45 3.71
C LEU A 210 -7.27 -7.72 3.11
N ALA A 211 -7.02 -6.87 2.13
CA ALA A 211 -8.03 -6.22 1.32
C ALA A 211 -8.00 -6.75 -0.13
N ILE A 212 -9.18 -7.03 -0.70
CA ILE A 212 -9.35 -7.48 -2.08
C ILE A 212 -10.05 -6.38 -2.86
N SER A 213 -9.37 -5.85 -3.87
CA SER A 213 -9.91 -4.93 -4.87
C SER A 213 -10.84 -5.69 -5.81
N LEU A 214 -12.11 -5.82 -5.42
CA LEU A 214 -13.11 -6.60 -6.14
C LEU A 214 -13.81 -5.78 -7.22
N HIS A 215 -14.35 -4.61 -6.84
CA HIS A 215 -14.99 -3.58 -7.69
C HIS A 215 -16.13 -4.04 -8.63
N SER A 216 -16.52 -5.31 -8.66
CA SER A 216 -17.63 -5.81 -9.48
C SER A 216 -18.16 -7.13 -8.90
N PRO A 217 -19.47 -7.41 -9.05
CA PRO A 217 -20.09 -8.59 -8.45
C PRO A 217 -20.16 -9.79 -9.41
N ASN A 218 -19.66 -9.68 -10.63
CA ASN A 218 -19.55 -10.80 -11.57
C ASN A 218 -18.34 -10.60 -12.50
N ASP A 219 -17.91 -11.68 -13.14
CA ASP A 219 -16.70 -11.71 -13.96
C ASP A 219 -16.79 -10.87 -15.23
N GLU A 220 -17.97 -10.74 -15.84
CA GLU A 220 -18.17 -9.93 -17.04
C GLU A 220 -17.87 -8.46 -16.74
N MET A 221 -18.52 -7.91 -15.71
CA MET A 221 -18.29 -6.54 -15.25
C MET A 221 -16.84 -6.36 -14.77
N ARG A 222 -16.30 -7.35 -14.05
CA ARG A 222 -14.94 -7.28 -13.52
C ARG A 222 -13.91 -7.23 -14.64
N ARG A 223 -14.02 -8.03 -15.70
CA ARG A 223 -13.14 -7.98 -16.88
C ARG A 223 -13.21 -6.64 -17.59
N ALA A 224 -14.38 -6.00 -17.62
CA ALA A 224 -14.53 -4.69 -18.21
C ALA A 224 -13.75 -3.60 -17.44
N LEU A 225 -13.58 -3.74 -16.12
CA LEU A 225 -12.86 -2.77 -15.29
C LEU A 225 -11.40 -3.16 -15.00
N MET A 226 -11.10 -4.45 -14.88
CA MET A 226 -9.84 -4.98 -14.37
C MET A 226 -9.34 -6.13 -15.26
N PRO A 227 -8.34 -5.89 -16.13
CA PRO A 227 -7.80 -6.91 -17.03
C PRO A 227 -7.32 -8.19 -16.35
N ILE A 228 -6.89 -8.12 -15.08
CA ILE A 228 -6.49 -9.29 -14.27
C ILE A 228 -7.62 -10.34 -14.14
N ALA A 229 -8.89 -9.93 -14.30
CA ALA A 229 -10.03 -10.84 -14.28
C ALA A 229 -10.09 -11.78 -15.50
N ASN A 230 -9.28 -11.56 -16.53
CA ASN A 230 -9.08 -12.55 -17.61
C ASN A 230 -8.18 -13.71 -17.18
N ARG A 231 -7.40 -13.51 -16.11
CA ARG A 231 -6.48 -14.53 -15.56
C ARG A 231 -7.09 -15.26 -14.37
N TYR A 232 -7.78 -14.54 -13.49
CA TYR A 232 -8.39 -15.09 -12.28
C TYR A 232 -9.85 -14.66 -12.18
N SER A 233 -10.74 -15.63 -12.21
CA SER A 233 -12.18 -15.44 -12.02
C SER A 233 -12.52 -15.00 -10.60
N ILE A 234 -13.71 -14.45 -10.41
CA ILE A 234 -14.24 -14.15 -9.07
C ILE A 234 -14.33 -15.41 -8.22
N GLN A 235 -14.75 -16.54 -8.79
CA GLN A 235 -14.85 -17.79 -8.03
C GLN A 235 -13.49 -18.23 -7.48
N GLU A 236 -12.43 -18.20 -8.29
CA GLU A 236 -11.07 -18.54 -7.82
C GLU A 236 -10.58 -17.58 -6.72
N ILE A 237 -10.94 -16.30 -6.81
CA ILE A 237 -10.65 -15.32 -5.75
C ILE A 237 -11.42 -15.66 -4.47
N MET A 238 -12.70 -16.01 -4.57
CA MET A 238 -13.52 -16.38 -3.41
C MET A 238 -13.02 -17.65 -2.74
N ASP A 239 -12.61 -18.65 -3.52
CA ASP A 239 -12.03 -19.90 -2.98
C ASP A 239 -10.72 -19.62 -2.24
N ALA A 240 -9.87 -18.75 -2.78
CA ALA A 240 -8.64 -18.33 -2.12
C ALA A 240 -8.91 -17.50 -0.85
N CYS A 241 -9.93 -16.65 -0.87
CA CYS A 241 -10.39 -15.91 0.30
C CYS A 241 -10.88 -16.86 1.40
N ASP A 242 -11.64 -17.90 1.05
CA ASP A 242 -12.13 -18.87 2.01
C ASP A 242 -10.99 -19.69 2.62
N ALA A 243 -9.99 -20.07 1.81
CA ALA A 243 -8.78 -20.72 2.30
C ALA A 243 -8.00 -19.81 3.26
N TYR A 244 -7.83 -18.52 2.92
CA TYR A 244 -7.18 -17.54 3.78
C TYR A 244 -7.92 -17.36 5.11
N ILE A 245 -9.25 -17.21 5.08
CA ILE A 245 -10.08 -17.09 6.28
C ILE A 245 -9.96 -18.36 7.13
N LYS A 246 -10.02 -19.54 6.53
CA LYS A 246 -9.89 -20.82 7.24
C LYS A 246 -8.53 -20.98 7.91
N ALA A 247 -7.45 -20.59 7.24
CA ALA A 247 -6.08 -20.73 7.77
C ALA A 247 -5.77 -19.72 8.88
N THR A 248 -6.29 -18.49 8.77
CA THR A 248 -5.88 -17.38 9.64
C THR A 248 -6.95 -16.97 10.67
N ASN A 249 -8.20 -17.37 10.44
CA ASN A 249 -9.39 -16.87 11.13
C ASN A 249 -9.51 -15.32 11.12
N ARG A 250 -8.97 -14.68 10.08
CA ARG A 250 -8.98 -13.22 9.93
C ARG A 250 -10.02 -12.78 8.92
N ARG A 251 -10.66 -11.65 9.22
CA ARG A 251 -11.61 -11.00 8.33
C ARG A 251 -10.90 -10.42 7.10
N ILE A 252 -11.48 -10.63 5.93
CA ILE A 252 -11.07 -9.98 4.67
C ILE A 252 -11.91 -8.73 4.43
N THR A 253 -11.29 -7.67 3.94
CA THR A 253 -11.99 -6.48 3.45
C THR A 253 -12.14 -6.55 1.93
N PHE A 254 -13.34 -6.36 1.40
CA PHE A 254 -13.56 -6.21 -0.03
C PHE A 254 -13.69 -4.72 -0.36
N GLU A 255 -12.76 -4.19 -1.14
CA GLU A 255 -12.83 -2.83 -1.66
C GLU A 255 -13.73 -2.84 -2.91
N TYR A 256 -14.77 -2.01 -2.89
CA TYR A 256 -15.76 -1.94 -3.96
C TYR A 256 -15.95 -0.50 -4.40
N SER A 257 -15.48 -0.17 -5.60
CA SER A 257 -15.55 1.19 -6.14
C SER A 257 -16.91 1.39 -6.77
N LEU A 258 -17.69 2.37 -6.32
CA LEU A 258 -19.01 2.67 -6.85
C LEU A 258 -18.91 3.70 -7.99
N VAL A 259 -19.29 3.24 -9.19
CA VAL A 259 -19.33 4.01 -10.43
C VAL A 259 -20.78 4.10 -10.88
N LYS A 260 -21.25 5.33 -11.09
CA LYS A 260 -22.63 5.63 -11.42
C LYS A 260 -23.10 4.90 -12.67
N GLY A 261 -24.18 4.14 -12.54
CA GLY A 261 -24.81 3.41 -13.65
C GLY A 261 -24.06 2.16 -14.11
N VAL A 262 -22.83 1.94 -13.63
CA VAL A 262 -21.98 0.81 -14.04
C VAL A 262 -22.11 -0.32 -13.04
N ASN A 263 -21.86 -0.09 -11.75
CA ASN A 263 -21.79 -1.16 -10.75
C ASN A 263 -22.45 -0.79 -9.41
N ASP A 264 -23.31 0.23 -9.39
CA ASP A 264 -23.91 0.82 -8.19
C ASP A 264 -25.44 0.61 -8.05
N LYS A 265 -26.07 -0.07 -9.01
CA LYS A 265 -27.50 -0.40 -8.96
C LYS A 265 -27.85 -1.45 -7.88
N PRO A 266 -29.11 -1.47 -7.39
CA PRO A 266 -29.58 -2.48 -6.42
C PRO A 266 -29.41 -3.94 -6.87
N GLU A 267 -29.48 -4.21 -8.17
CA GLU A 267 -29.23 -5.55 -8.73
C GLU A 267 -27.77 -6.01 -8.53
N HIS A 268 -26.81 -5.10 -8.65
CA HIS A 268 -25.40 -5.37 -8.38
C HIS A 268 -25.15 -5.63 -6.89
N ALA A 269 -25.85 -4.91 -6.01
CA ALA A 269 -25.80 -5.16 -4.57
C ALA A 269 -26.28 -6.58 -4.25
N LYS A 270 -27.39 -7.03 -4.85
CA LYS A 270 -27.90 -8.41 -4.67
C LYS A 270 -26.88 -9.46 -5.12
N MET A 271 -26.27 -9.28 -6.29
CA MET A 271 -25.21 -10.19 -6.77
C MET A 271 -24.01 -10.22 -5.80
N LEU A 272 -23.60 -9.06 -5.26
CA LEU A 272 -22.53 -8.99 -4.29
C LEU A 272 -22.89 -9.68 -2.96
N ILE A 273 -24.15 -9.56 -2.53
CA ILE A 273 -24.66 -10.25 -1.34
C ILE A 273 -24.55 -11.76 -1.51
N ASP A 274 -24.98 -12.29 -2.66
CA ASP A 274 -24.93 -13.71 -2.94
C ASP A 274 -23.49 -14.26 -2.94
N LEU A 275 -22.53 -13.47 -3.44
CA LEU A 275 -21.10 -13.82 -3.40
C LEU A 275 -20.52 -13.86 -1.99
N LEU A 276 -20.91 -12.92 -1.12
CA LEU A 276 -20.27 -12.70 0.17
C LEU A 276 -21.00 -13.31 1.36
N LYS A 277 -22.21 -13.84 1.14
CA LYS A 277 -23.05 -14.41 2.20
C LYS A 277 -22.30 -15.49 2.99
N GLY A 278 -22.31 -15.34 4.31
CA GLY A 278 -21.67 -16.28 5.24
C GLY A 278 -20.15 -16.14 5.37
N LYS A 279 -19.49 -15.27 4.60
CA LYS A 279 -18.05 -15.04 4.72
C LYS A 279 -17.72 -14.09 5.87
N LEU A 280 -16.60 -14.34 6.54
CA LEU A 280 -16.03 -13.41 7.53
C LEU A 280 -15.41 -12.23 6.78
N CYS A 281 -16.24 -11.26 6.40
CA CYS A 281 -15.82 -10.13 5.59
C CYS A 281 -16.34 -8.78 6.06
N HIS A 282 -15.80 -7.74 5.43
CA HIS A 282 -16.23 -6.35 5.50
C HIS A 282 -16.21 -5.78 4.09
N VAL A 283 -17.19 -4.98 3.70
CA VAL A 283 -17.20 -4.29 2.40
C VAL A 283 -16.88 -2.81 2.60
N ASN A 284 -15.84 -2.32 1.96
CA ASN A 284 -15.52 -0.90 1.92
C ASN A 284 -15.98 -0.31 0.59
N LEU A 285 -17.07 0.45 0.64
CA LEU A 285 -17.65 1.14 -0.52
C LEU A 285 -16.85 2.43 -0.77
N ILE A 286 -16.20 2.53 -1.92
CA ILE A 286 -15.39 3.68 -2.31
C ILE A 286 -16.13 4.45 -3.40
N PRO A 287 -16.65 5.65 -3.13
CA PRO A 287 -17.14 6.52 -4.20
C PRO A 287 -15.97 6.86 -5.14
N VAL A 288 -16.13 6.61 -6.44
CA VAL A 288 -15.06 6.91 -7.41
C VAL A 288 -14.90 8.42 -7.54
N ASN A 289 -13.66 8.89 -7.44
CA ASN A 289 -13.31 10.25 -7.82
C ASN A 289 -13.21 10.33 -9.35
N PRO A 290 -13.76 11.36 -9.99
CA PRO A 290 -13.58 11.57 -11.42
C PRO A 290 -12.08 11.69 -11.75
N ILE A 291 -11.68 11.09 -12.86
CA ILE A 291 -10.32 11.21 -13.42
C ILE A 291 -10.42 11.86 -14.80
N ASP A 292 -9.49 12.78 -15.11
CA ASP A 292 -9.55 13.56 -16.35
C ASP A 292 -9.48 12.66 -17.61
N GLU A 293 -8.85 11.49 -17.49
CA GLU A 293 -8.63 10.59 -18.62
C GLU A 293 -9.80 9.63 -18.91
N ARG A 294 -10.85 9.57 -18.08
CA ARG A 294 -11.98 8.63 -18.28
C ARG A 294 -13.32 9.16 -17.80
N ASP A 295 -14.37 8.83 -18.55
CA ASP A 295 -15.76 9.22 -18.30
C ASP A 295 -16.45 8.40 -17.18
N TYR A 296 -15.83 8.30 -16.00
CA TYR A 296 -16.48 7.70 -14.84
C TYR A 296 -17.07 8.77 -13.92
N GLU A 297 -18.38 8.69 -13.70
CA GLU A 297 -19.10 9.56 -12.77
C GLU A 297 -19.23 8.93 -11.39
N GLN A 298 -19.12 9.78 -10.37
CA GLN A 298 -19.40 9.41 -8.98
C GLN A 298 -20.89 9.05 -8.79
N SER A 299 -21.17 7.93 -8.14
CA SER A 299 -22.54 7.56 -7.75
C SER A 299 -23.17 8.60 -6.81
N THR A 300 -24.50 8.75 -6.88
CA THR A 300 -25.23 9.66 -5.98
C THR A 300 -25.15 9.17 -4.54
N LYS A 301 -25.25 10.10 -3.58
CA LYS A 301 -25.27 9.75 -2.15
C LYS A 301 -26.37 8.74 -1.82
N ASP A 302 -27.56 8.94 -2.37
CA ASP A 302 -28.70 8.07 -2.14
C ASP A 302 -28.43 6.65 -2.67
N SER A 303 -27.86 6.52 -3.88
CA SER A 303 -27.45 5.22 -4.45
C SER A 303 -26.41 4.51 -3.57
N ILE A 304 -25.40 5.24 -3.09
CA ILE A 304 -24.35 4.69 -2.21
C ILE A 304 -24.95 4.19 -0.89
N TYR A 305 -25.81 4.98 -0.25
CA TYR A 305 -26.43 4.59 1.03
C TYR A 305 -27.48 3.49 0.86
N GLU A 306 -28.21 3.45 -0.24
CA GLU A 306 -29.10 2.34 -0.57
C GLU A 306 -28.30 1.05 -0.76
N PHE A 307 -27.19 1.10 -1.50
CA PHE A 307 -26.29 -0.04 -1.69
C PHE A 307 -25.75 -0.53 -0.34
N GLN A 308 -25.26 0.38 0.51
CA GLN A 308 -24.81 0.05 1.87
C GLN A 308 -25.94 -0.62 2.68
N HIS A 309 -27.13 -0.03 2.68
CA HIS A 309 -28.27 -0.54 3.42
C HIS A 309 -28.67 -1.96 2.98
N LEU A 310 -28.63 -2.24 1.69
CA LEU A 310 -28.91 -3.58 1.15
C LEU A 310 -27.91 -4.62 1.66
N LEU A 311 -26.62 -4.29 1.71
CA LEU A 311 -25.59 -5.17 2.27
C LEU A 311 -25.83 -5.44 3.77
N GLU A 312 -26.05 -4.38 4.55
CA GLU A 312 -26.23 -4.45 5.99
C GLU A 312 -27.50 -5.23 6.37
N LYS A 313 -28.59 -5.06 5.62
CA LYS A 313 -29.84 -5.83 5.78
C LYS A 313 -29.63 -7.35 5.63
N HIS A 314 -28.60 -7.76 4.89
CA HIS A 314 -28.22 -9.17 4.71
C HIS A 314 -27.01 -9.56 5.57
N HIS A 315 -26.76 -8.82 6.65
CA HIS A 315 -25.69 -9.06 7.62
C HIS A 315 -24.26 -8.98 7.07
N ILE A 316 -24.07 -8.32 5.92
CA ILE A 316 -22.75 -8.00 5.38
C ILE A 316 -22.40 -6.61 5.90
N ARG A 317 -21.36 -6.54 6.75
CA ARG A 317 -20.87 -5.25 7.26
C ARG A 317 -20.31 -4.42 6.11
N ALA A 318 -20.81 -3.20 5.97
CA ALA A 318 -20.37 -2.27 4.94
C ALA A 318 -20.04 -0.91 5.54
N THR A 319 -19.06 -0.21 4.99
CA THR A 319 -18.78 1.19 5.30
C THR A 319 -18.56 1.98 4.03
N VAL A 320 -19.08 3.20 3.98
CA VAL A 320 -18.72 4.16 2.93
C VAL A 320 -17.41 4.84 3.32
N ARG A 321 -16.40 4.71 2.47
CA ARG A 321 -15.08 5.32 2.68
C ARG A 321 -15.23 6.84 2.63
N ARG A 322 -14.77 7.51 3.68
CA ARG A 322 -14.68 8.97 3.72
C ARG A 322 -13.63 9.43 2.71
N GLU A 323 -14.01 10.32 1.80
CA GLU A 323 -13.05 11.03 0.96
C GLU A 323 -12.22 12.00 1.81
N MET A 324 -10.89 11.94 1.66
CA MET A 324 -9.93 12.79 2.36
C MET A 324 -9.04 13.52 1.35
N GLY A 325 -8.63 14.74 1.67
CA GLY A 325 -7.76 15.56 0.80
C GLY A 325 -8.38 15.93 -0.56
N ARG A 326 -9.68 16.20 -0.57
CA ARG A 326 -10.43 16.58 -1.79
C ARG A 326 -9.87 17.83 -2.47
N ASP A 327 -9.44 18.81 -1.67
CA ASP A 327 -8.88 20.09 -2.13
C ASP A 327 -7.50 19.96 -2.79
N ILE A 328 -6.77 18.88 -2.52
CA ILE A 328 -5.42 18.65 -3.03
C ILE A 328 -5.35 17.51 -4.06
N ASN A 329 -6.49 17.00 -4.53
CA ASN A 329 -6.55 15.83 -5.42
C ASN A 329 -5.72 14.66 -4.88
N ALA A 330 -5.94 14.29 -3.61
CA ALA A 330 -5.16 13.26 -2.93
C ALA A 330 -5.31 11.83 -3.50
N ALA A 331 -6.13 11.64 -4.56
CA ALA A 331 -6.27 10.38 -5.26
C ALA A 331 -4.93 9.90 -5.85
N CYS A 332 -4.75 8.58 -5.93
CA CYS A 332 -3.51 7.96 -6.39
C CYS A 332 -3.22 8.28 -7.87
N GLY A 333 -1.97 8.64 -8.19
CA GLY A 333 -1.42 8.80 -9.54
C GLY A 333 -1.52 10.19 -10.17
N GLN A 334 -2.40 11.07 -9.66
CA GLN A 334 -2.67 12.37 -10.29
C GLN A 334 -1.57 13.43 -10.08
N LEU A 335 -0.86 13.40 -8.95
CA LEU A 335 0.14 14.44 -8.63
C LEU A 335 1.47 14.17 -9.36
N ARG A 336 1.87 12.89 -9.42
CA ARG A 336 3.03 12.42 -10.18
C ARG A 336 2.96 12.83 -11.64
N LYS A 337 1.78 12.69 -12.26
CA LYS A 337 1.56 13.08 -13.66
C LYS A 337 1.78 14.58 -13.87
N ARG A 338 1.15 15.42 -13.04
CA ARG A 338 1.34 16.88 -13.10
C ARG A 338 2.79 17.30 -12.89
N TYR A 339 3.51 16.61 -12.00
CA TYR A 339 4.93 16.86 -11.77
C TYR A 339 5.79 16.49 -12.99
N ALA A 340 5.55 15.33 -13.61
CA ALA A 340 6.23 14.91 -14.84
C ALA A 340 6.01 15.92 -15.98
N GLU A 341 4.75 16.35 -16.19
CA GLU A 341 4.40 17.39 -17.16
C GLU A 341 5.12 18.71 -16.90
N LYS A 342 5.19 19.16 -15.64
CA LYS A 342 5.90 20.39 -15.23
C LYS A 342 7.42 20.30 -15.47
N LYS A 343 7.99 19.11 -15.39
CA LYS A 343 9.43 18.85 -15.57
C LYS A 343 9.81 18.50 -17.00
N GLY A 344 8.84 18.31 -17.89
CA GLY A 344 9.08 17.87 -19.28
C GLY A 344 9.61 16.43 -19.37
N LEU A 345 9.22 15.58 -18.41
CA LEU A 345 9.60 14.16 -18.30
C LEU A 345 8.58 13.23 -18.97
#